data_AF-A0A2D1TYX6-F1
#
_entry.id   AF-A0A2D1TYX6-F1
#
_cell.length_a   1.000
_cell.length_b   1.000
_cell.length_c   1.000
_cell.angle_alpha   90.00
_cell.angle_beta   90.00
_cell.angle_gamma   90.00
#
_symmetry.space_group_name_H-M   'P 1'
#
loop_
_entity.id
_entity.type
_entity.pdbx_description
1 polymer ?
#
loop_
_entity_poly.entity_id
_entity_poly.type
_entity_poly.pdbx_seq_one_letter_code
_entity_poly.pdbx_strand_id
1 'polypeptide(L)'
;MKPPHSTGRNVIAILAIPIVMLFLIVATPFSLGIASPFDLCGMVDAGSRATSLSFICRGVFYEDGIPTGIWRSKLPLLGQIDGQSPYFCLEPQTMNYLIDDQPLSSVTLVYDYMPNADERHMNQVLNKLLVQCGLTEEAGRTIDSDQQLKRTELRRVGKIKGRSGAAYWQAWAIRDKSEFGHSTYTVTVYTKDGIGDNIDDFASSKLGIPKTTKPANPDEIL
;
A
#
# COMPACT_ATOMS: atom_id res chain seq x y z
N MET A 1 -21.50 -63.62 2.63
CA MET A 1 -20.67 -62.74 1.77
C MET A 1 -20.61 -61.36 2.43
N LYS A 2 -19.42 -60.91 2.85
CA LYS A 2 -19.20 -59.51 3.30
C LYS A 2 -18.94 -58.65 2.06
N PRO A 3 -19.52 -57.43 1.94
CA PRO A 3 -19.25 -56.58 0.80
C PRO A 3 -17.81 -56.05 0.87
N PRO A 4 -17.12 -55.87 -0.27
CA PRO A 4 -15.77 -55.33 -0.31
C PRO A 4 -15.87 -53.80 -0.14
N HIS A 5 -16.02 -53.35 1.10
CA HIS A 5 -16.10 -51.92 1.41
C HIS A 5 -14.80 -51.49 2.10
N SER A 6 -13.80 -51.08 1.33
CA SER A 6 -12.62 -50.42 1.92
C SER A 6 -11.80 -49.60 0.91
N THR A 7 -11.69 -50.06 -0.35
CA THR A 7 -10.73 -49.46 -1.29
C THR A 7 -11.12 -48.06 -1.77
N GLY A 8 -12.41 -47.80 -2.06
CA GLY A 8 -12.85 -46.49 -2.58
C GLY A 8 -12.79 -45.34 -1.56
N ARG A 9 -12.99 -45.62 -0.27
CA ARG A 9 -13.00 -44.60 0.79
C ARG A 9 -11.59 -44.07 1.10
N ASN A 10 -10.60 -44.95 1.00
CA ASN A 10 -9.19 -44.59 1.15
C ASN A 10 -8.69 -43.77 -0.04
N VAL A 11 -9.11 -44.09 -1.27
CA VAL A 11 -8.74 -43.30 -2.47
C VAL A 11 -9.32 -41.88 -2.42
N ILE A 12 -10.58 -41.73 -1.97
CA ILE A 12 -11.20 -40.41 -1.79
C ILE A 12 -10.46 -39.61 -0.71
N ALA A 13 -10.08 -40.23 0.42
CA ALA A 13 -9.31 -39.55 1.46
C ALA A 13 -7.89 -39.17 1.01
N ILE A 14 -7.21 -40.04 0.27
CA ILE A 14 -5.85 -39.83 -0.25
C ILE A 14 -5.81 -38.70 -1.29
N LEU A 15 -6.87 -38.51 -2.08
CA LEU A 15 -6.97 -37.38 -3.03
C LEU A 15 -7.54 -36.12 -2.37
N ALA A 16 -8.45 -36.25 -1.40
CA ALA A 16 -9.03 -35.11 -0.70
C ALA A 16 -7.99 -34.34 0.12
N ILE A 17 -7.02 -35.00 0.75
CA ILE A 17 -5.97 -34.34 1.53
C ILE A 17 -5.11 -33.40 0.68
N PRO A 18 -4.49 -33.81 -0.44
CA PRO A 18 -3.71 -32.92 -1.28
C PRO A 18 -4.58 -31.87 -1.96
N ILE A 19 -5.83 -32.17 -2.31
CA ILE A 19 -6.77 -31.18 -2.86
C ILE A 19 -7.12 -30.12 -1.81
N VAL A 20 -7.42 -30.52 -0.56
CA VAL A 20 -7.69 -29.59 0.54
C VAL A 20 -6.45 -28.81 0.92
N MET A 21 -5.26 -29.43 0.93
CA MET A 21 -4.00 -28.71 1.12
C MET A 21 -3.74 -27.73 -0.02
N LEU A 22 -4.03 -28.10 -1.28
CA LEU A 22 -3.94 -27.19 -2.42
C LEU A 22 -4.94 -26.03 -2.27
N PHE A 23 -6.18 -26.28 -1.88
CA PHE A 23 -7.16 -25.24 -1.58
C PHE A 23 -6.75 -24.36 -0.41
N LEU A 24 -6.14 -24.92 0.64
CA LEU A 24 -5.60 -24.13 1.75
C LEU A 24 -4.42 -23.31 1.29
N ILE A 25 -3.48 -23.85 0.51
CA ILE A 25 -2.33 -23.11 -0.06
C ILE A 25 -2.81 -22.01 -1.01
N VAL A 26 -3.84 -22.27 -1.81
CA VAL A 26 -4.41 -21.32 -2.76
C VAL A 26 -5.29 -20.27 -2.07
N ALA A 27 -6.05 -20.63 -1.04
CA ALA A 27 -7.01 -19.74 -0.37
C ALA A 27 -6.40 -18.97 0.81
N THR A 28 -5.44 -19.54 1.54
CA THR A 28 -4.81 -18.84 2.69
C THR A 28 -4.19 -17.48 2.36
N PRO A 29 -3.55 -17.22 1.20
CA PRO A 29 -3.09 -15.87 0.86
C PRO A 29 -4.21 -14.88 0.49
N PHE A 30 -5.44 -15.37 0.26
CA PHE A 30 -6.63 -14.53 0.15
C PHE A 30 -7.33 -14.30 1.51
N SER A 31 -6.99 -15.09 2.53
CA SER A 31 -7.64 -15.07 3.85
C SER A 31 -6.93 -14.21 4.91
N LEU A 32 -5.85 -13.51 4.56
CA LEU A 32 -5.08 -12.66 5.47
C LEU A 32 -5.72 -11.27 5.71
N GLY A 33 -6.99 -11.08 5.34
CA GLY A 33 -7.68 -9.80 5.47
C GLY A 33 -7.30 -8.74 4.42
N ILE A 34 -6.47 -9.09 3.43
CA ILE A 34 -6.08 -8.23 2.30
C ILE A 34 -6.89 -8.65 1.07
N ALA A 35 -7.88 -7.85 0.69
CA ALA A 35 -8.80 -8.18 -0.40
C ALA A 35 -8.16 -8.07 -1.78
N SER A 36 -7.24 -7.10 -1.97
CA SER A 36 -6.65 -6.79 -3.26
C SER A 36 -5.23 -6.21 -3.11
N PRO A 37 -4.41 -6.14 -4.18
CA PRO A 37 -3.13 -5.44 -4.13
C PRO A 37 -3.28 -3.91 -3.94
N PHE A 38 -4.51 -3.37 -3.96
CA PHE A 38 -4.81 -1.97 -3.66
C PHE A 38 -5.47 -1.79 -2.30
N ASP A 39 -5.67 -2.87 -1.53
CA ASP A 39 -6.21 -2.82 -0.17
C ASP A 39 -5.13 -2.42 0.84
N LEU A 40 -4.67 -1.17 0.74
CA LEU A 40 -3.59 -0.62 1.56
C LEU A 40 -3.96 -0.62 3.06
N CYS A 41 -5.25 -0.44 3.37
CA CYS A 41 -5.75 -0.54 4.75
C CYS A 41 -5.59 -1.96 5.30
N GLY A 42 -6.02 -2.96 4.53
CA GLY A 42 -5.85 -4.37 4.91
C GLY A 42 -4.39 -4.75 5.08
N MET A 43 -3.48 -4.23 4.25
CA MET A 43 -2.04 -4.48 4.39
C MET A 43 -1.48 -3.94 5.70
N VAL A 44 -1.81 -2.68 6.00
CA VAL A 44 -1.42 -2.04 7.24
C VAL A 44 -1.96 -2.80 8.46
N ASP A 45 -3.23 -3.21 8.43
CA ASP A 45 -3.86 -3.97 9.53
C ASP A 45 -3.26 -5.38 9.69
N ALA A 46 -2.78 -5.99 8.60
CA ALA A 46 -2.28 -7.36 8.59
C ALA A 46 -0.80 -7.48 9.02
N GLY A 47 -0.03 -6.40 8.95
CA GLY A 47 1.40 -6.40 9.29
C GLY A 47 2.32 -6.82 8.13
N SER A 48 3.63 -6.73 8.35
CA SER A 48 4.64 -6.96 7.33
C SER A 48 4.55 -8.35 6.69
N ARG A 49 4.46 -9.40 7.50
CA ARG A 49 4.58 -10.78 7.00
C ARG A 49 3.39 -11.16 6.14
N ALA A 50 2.19 -10.87 6.62
CA ALA A 50 0.96 -11.14 5.90
C ALA A 50 0.89 -10.32 4.60
N THR A 51 1.32 -9.06 4.64
CA THR A 51 1.39 -8.19 3.45
C THR A 51 2.38 -8.72 2.42
N SER A 52 3.60 -9.06 2.82
CA SER A 52 4.61 -9.63 1.92
C SER A 52 4.17 -10.96 1.31
N LEU A 53 3.54 -11.85 2.08
CA LEU A 53 3.02 -13.11 1.55
C LEU A 53 1.88 -12.86 0.55
N SER A 54 0.97 -11.94 0.87
CA SER A 54 -0.11 -11.51 -0.01
C SER A 54 0.41 -10.95 -1.34
N PHE A 55 1.49 -10.15 -1.30
CA PHE A 55 2.18 -9.65 -2.47
C PHE A 55 2.75 -10.77 -3.34
N ILE A 56 3.51 -11.69 -2.75
CA ILE A 56 4.14 -12.81 -3.48
C ILE A 56 3.06 -13.64 -4.17
N CYS A 57 1.98 -13.97 -3.47
CA CYS A 57 0.87 -14.74 -4.04
C CYS A 57 0.11 -14.02 -5.16
N ARG A 58 0.25 -12.69 -5.26
CA ARG A 58 -0.33 -11.84 -6.31
C ARG A 58 0.69 -11.42 -7.37
N GLY A 59 1.88 -12.00 -7.37
CA GLY A 59 2.92 -11.70 -8.35
C GLY A 59 3.59 -10.33 -8.16
N VAL A 60 3.52 -9.79 -6.94
CA VAL A 60 4.25 -8.60 -6.50
C VAL A 60 5.47 -9.07 -5.72
N PHE A 61 6.66 -8.70 -6.17
CA PHE A 61 7.93 -9.22 -5.64
C PHE A 61 8.79 -8.09 -5.10
N TYR A 62 9.55 -8.40 -4.04
CA TYR A 62 10.58 -7.52 -3.53
C TYR A 62 11.68 -7.35 -4.58
N GLU A 63 12.04 -6.11 -4.88
CA GLU A 63 13.17 -5.76 -5.74
C GLU A 63 14.38 -5.43 -4.87
N ASP A 64 15.41 -6.26 -4.97
CA ASP A 64 16.73 -5.97 -4.42
C ASP A 64 17.49 -5.08 -5.42
N GLY A 65 17.12 -3.80 -5.43
CA GLY A 65 17.64 -2.78 -6.34
C GLY A 65 17.59 -1.40 -5.72
N ILE A 66 18.11 -0.38 -6.40
CA ILE A 66 18.06 1.02 -5.91
C ILE A 66 16.86 1.75 -6.56
N PRO A 67 16.01 2.41 -5.76
CA PRO A 67 16.05 2.47 -4.29
C PRO A 67 15.56 1.15 -3.67
N THR A 68 16.19 0.76 -2.56
CA THR A 68 15.89 -0.47 -1.82
C THR A 68 14.52 -0.40 -1.15
N GLY A 69 13.93 -1.57 -0.87
CA GLY A 69 12.66 -1.62 -0.12
C GLY A 69 11.41 -1.64 -0.99
N ILE A 70 11.54 -1.73 -2.31
CA ILE A 70 10.43 -1.69 -3.25
C ILE A 70 9.82 -3.08 -3.48
N TRP A 71 8.49 -3.13 -3.52
CA TRP A 71 7.70 -4.26 -3.99
C TRP A 71 7.06 -3.93 -5.33
N ARG A 72 7.41 -4.61 -6.41
CA ARG A 72 6.90 -4.32 -7.75
C ARG A 72 6.21 -5.53 -8.37
N SER A 73 5.12 -5.28 -9.08
CA SER A 73 4.47 -6.34 -9.85
C SER A 73 5.22 -6.62 -11.14
N LYS A 74 5.56 -7.90 -11.37
CA LYS A 74 6.09 -8.38 -12.65
C LYS A 74 4.99 -8.76 -13.64
N LEU A 75 3.73 -8.64 -13.23
CA LEU A 75 2.54 -8.94 -14.03
C LEU A 75 1.66 -7.69 -14.13
N PRO A 76 0.88 -7.54 -15.21
CA PRO A 76 -0.09 -6.47 -15.28
C PRO A 76 -1.15 -6.67 -14.18
N LEU A 77 -1.20 -5.75 -13.22
CA LEU A 77 -2.24 -5.76 -12.20
C LEU A 77 -3.57 -5.32 -12.81
N LEU A 78 -4.67 -5.98 -12.45
CA LEU A 78 -6.00 -5.52 -12.84
C LEU A 78 -6.25 -4.12 -12.25
N GLY A 79 -6.65 -3.18 -13.11
CA GLY A 79 -6.87 -1.79 -12.70
C GLY A 79 -5.63 -0.89 -12.77
N GLN A 80 -4.60 -1.25 -13.54
CA GLN A 80 -3.49 -0.34 -13.85
C GLN A 80 -3.98 1.00 -14.45
N ILE A 81 -3.21 2.04 -14.20
CA ILE A 81 -3.34 3.34 -14.85
C ILE A 81 -2.37 3.37 -16.00
N ASP A 82 -2.89 3.67 -17.19
CA ASP A 82 -2.13 3.88 -18.41
C ASP A 82 -1.10 2.79 -18.76
N GLY A 83 -1.41 1.53 -18.38
CA GLY A 83 -0.59 0.36 -18.68
C GLY A 83 0.71 0.26 -17.89
N GLN A 84 0.90 1.10 -16.87
CA GLN A 84 2.10 1.12 -16.05
C GLN A 84 1.93 0.31 -14.76
N SER A 85 2.97 -0.42 -14.38
CA SER A 85 2.96 -1.19 -13.14
C SER A 85 3.30 -0.31 -11.96
N PRO A 86 2.47 -0.27 -10.90
CA PRO A 86 2.85 0.40 -9.69
C PRO A 86 3.94 -0.36 -8.95
N TYR A 87 4.53 0.34 -7.99
CA TYR A 87 5.30 -0.29 -6.95
C TYR A 87 4.82 0.15 -5.57
N PHE A 88 5.20 -0.61 -4.55
CA PHE A 88 4.80 -0.40 -3.17
C PHE A 88 6.03 -0.28 -2.27
N CYS A 89 5.90 0.57 -1.26
CA CYS A 89 6.89 0.72 -0.20
C CYS A 89 6.19 0.41 1.14
N LEU A 90 6.84 -0.43 1.94
CA LEU A 90 6.38 -0.76 3.29
C LEU A 90 7.32 -0.06 4.29
N GLU A 91 6.75 0.54 5.33
CA GLU A 91 7.52 1.07 6.45
C GLU A 91 7.13 0.33 7.74
N PRO A 92 8.10 0.00 8.61
CA PRO A 92 9.54 0.23 8.47
C PRO A 92 10.17 -0.66 7.38
N GLN A 93 11.23 -0.16 6.74
CA GLN A 93 11.95 -0.93 5.73
C GLN A 93 12.79 -2.03 6.40
N THR A 94 12.28 -3.26 6.45
CA THR A 94 13.04 -4.43 6.91
C THR A 94 13.36 -5.35 5.73
N MET A 95 14.58 -5.88 5.69
CA MET A 95 14.99 -6.82 4.65
C MET A 95 14.28 -8.18 4.78
N ASN A 96 13.74 -8.50 5.97
CA ASN A 96 13.20 -9.81 6.32
C ASN A 96 11.72 -9.78 6.73
N TYR A 97 10.86 -9.14 5.93
CA TYR A 97 9.41 -9.07 6.20
C TYR A 97 8.74 -10.44 6.39
N LEU A 98 9.28 -11.51 5.82
CA LEU A 98 8.71 -12.86 5.93
C LEU A 98 9.02 -13.56 7.28
N ILE A 99 10.08 -13.12 7.96
CA ILE A 99 10.56 -13.72 9.21
C ILE A 99 10.07 -12.89 10.40
N ASP A 100 10.25 -11.57 10.31
CA ASP A 100 9.91 -10.64 11.37
C ASP A 100 8.57 -9.98 11.06
N ASP A 101 7.51 -10.54 11.66
CA ASP A 101 6.20 -9.91 11.62
C ASP A 101 6.20 -8.68 12.54
N GLN A 102 6.18 -7.51 11.91
CA GLN A 102 6.26 -6.20 12.54
C GLN A 102 5.03 -5.39 12.12
N PRO A 103 4.48 -4.58 13.04
CA PRO A 103 3.43 -3.64 12.67
C PRO A 103 3.99 -2.65 11.65
N LEU A 104 3.23 -2.43 10.58
CA LEU A 104 3.60 -1.43 9.59
C LEU A 104 3.28 -0.03 10.14
N SER A 105 4.20 0.92 9.97
CA SER A 105 3.91 2.33 10.19
C SER A 105 3.16 2.93 9.00
N SER A 106 3.49 2.50 7.78
CA SER A 106 2.80 2.94 6.58
C SER A 106 2.94 1.95 5.41
N VAL A 107 2.01 2.04 4.46
CA VAL A 107 2.12 1.43 3.14
C VAL A 107 1.88 2.51 2.09
N THR A 108 2.81 2.64 1.15
CA THR A 108 2.73 3.57 0.03
C THR A 108 2.59 2.81 -1.28
N LEU A 109 1.60 3.18 -2.08
CA LEU A 109 1.46 2.82 -3.49
C LEU A 109 2.00 3.96 -4.35
N VAL A 110 2.84 3.65 -5.35
CA VAL A 110 3.46 4.64 -6.23
C VAL A 110 3.31 4.26 -7.71
N TYR A 111 2.93 5.25 -8.51
CA TYR A 111 3.09 5.27 -9.96
C TYR A 111 4.09 6.38 -10.29
N ASP A 112 5.27 6.00 -10.75
CA ASP A 112 6.34 6.95 -11.06
C ASP A 112 6.62 7.01 -12.55
N TYR A 113 7.11 8.15 -13.04
CA TYR A 113 7.34 8.42 -14.46
C TYR A 113 6.10 8.22 -15.36
N MET A 114 4.91 8.61 -14.88
CA MET A 114 3.71 8.65 -15.73
C MET A 114 3.82 9.74 -16.79
N PRO A 115 3.10 9.60 -17.92
CA PRO A 115 2.98 10.67 -18.90
C PRO A 115 2.61 11.99 -18.24
N ASN A 116 3.23 13.06 -18.72
CA ASN A 116 2.98 14.40 -18.18
C ASN A 116 1.51 14.77 -18.36
N ALA A 117 0.82 14.98 -17.24
CA ALA A 117 -0.60 15.22 -17.19
C ALA A 117 -0.92 16.67 -16.80
N ASP A 118 -1.99 17.25 -17.35
CA ASP A 118 -2.54 18.49 -16.81
C ASP A 118 -3.22 18.28 -15.44
N GLU A 119 -3.56 19.37 -14.76
CA GLU A 119 -4.15 19.32 -13.42
C GLU A 119 -5.49 18.56 -13.37
N ARG A 120 -6.27 18.62 -14.45
CA ARG A 120 -7.56 17.91 -14.54
C ARG A 120 -7.32 16.41 -14.62
N HIS A 121 -6.39 16.00 -15.47
CA HIS A 121 -6.03 14.60 -15.64
C HIS A 121 -5.38 14.05 -14.37
N MET A 122 -4.48 14.80 -13.72
CA MET A 122 -3.93 14.42 -12.42
C MET A 122 -5.01 14.15 -11.38
N ASN A 123 -6.00 15.06 -11.28
CA ASN A 123 -7.13 14.88 -10.37
C ASN A 123 -7.94 13.62 -10.70
N GLN A 124 -8.14 13.30 -11.98
CA GLN A 124 -8.88 12.12 -12.41
C GLN A 124 -8.15 10.82 -12.05
N VAL A 125 -6.84 10.77 -12.32
CA VAL A 125 -5.99 9.62 -11.96
C VAL A 125 -5.98 9.41 -10.45
N LEU A 126 -5.75 10.48 -9.68
CA LEU A 126 -5.73 10.41 -8.22
C LEU A 126 -7.09 9.97 -7.65
N ASN A 127 -8.20 10.46 -8.23
CA ASN A 127 -9.55 10.02 -7.83
C ASN A 127 -9.78 8.53 -8.11
N LYS A 128 -9.32 8.03 -9.26
CA LYS A 128 -9.41 6.61 -9.60
C LYS A 128 -8.60 5.75 -8.61
N LEU A 129 -7.38 6.17 -8.28
CA LEU A 129 -6.53 5.51 -7.29
C LEU A 129 -7.21 5.45 -5.91
N LEU A 130 -7.73 6.57 -5.44
CA LEU A 130 -8.42 6.65 -4.15
C LEU A 130 -9.64 5.74 -4.10
N VAL A 131 -10.47 5.71 -5.15
CA VAL A 131 -11.61 4.78 -5.25
C VAL A 131 -11.15 3.32 -5.23
N GLN A 132 -10.10 3.00 -5.97
CA GLN A 132 -9.55 1.65 -6.05
C GLN A 132 -8.95 1.17 -4.71
N CYS A 133 -8.42 2.11 -3.91
CA CYS A 133 -7.94 1.84 -2.55
C CYS A 133 -9.06 1.89 -1.49
N GLY A 134 -10.30 2.25 -1.86
CA GLY A 134 -11.41 2.44 -0.92
C GLY A 134 -11.28 3.69 -0.02
N LEU A 135 -10.47 4.67 -0.42
CA LEU A 135 -10.11 5.87 0.34
C LEU A 135 -10.92 7.09 -0.11
N THR A 136 -12.22 7.12 0.19
CA THR A 136 -13.15 8.15 -0.33
C THR A 136 -13.46 9.28 0.64
N GLU A 137 -13.21 9.11 1.94
CA GLU A 137 -13.48 10.14 2.96
C GLU A 137 -12.37 11.20 3.02
N GLU A 138 -12.39 12.15 2.08
CA GLU A 138 -11.44 13.28 2.03
C GLU A 138 -11.72 14.30 3.15
N ALA A 139 -10.67 14.69 3.88
CA ALA A 139 -10.69 15.72 4.92
C ALA A 139 -10.11 17.06 4.42
N GLY A 140 -9.25 17.03 3.40
CA GLY A 140 -8.71 18.25 2.81
C GLY A 140 -7.91 18.00 1.54
N ARG A 141 -7.76 19.07 0.75
CA ARG A 141 -6.92 19.09 -0.44
C ARG A 141 -6.26 20.44 -0.65
N THR A 142 -5.12 20.43 -1.32
CA THR A 142 -4.40 21.61 -1.81
C THR A 142 -3.89 21.36 -3.21
N ILE A 143 -3.71 22.44 -3.97
CA ILE A 143 -2.94 22.43 -5.19
C ILE A 143 -1.96 23.59 -5.11
N ASP A 144 -0.69 23.30 -5.33
CA ASP A 144 0.36 24.30 -5.38
C ASP A 144 1.09 24.19 -6.72
N SER A 145 1.48 25.33 -7.29
CA SER A 145 2.17 25.39 -8.57
C SER A 145 3.38 26.30 -8.44
N ASP A 146 4.52 25.70 -8.14
CA ASP A 146 5.80 26.39 -8.05
C ASP A 146 6.38 26.62 -9.46
N GLN A 147 6.49 27.89 -9.85
CA GLN A 147 7.08 28.27 -11.14
C GLN A 147 8.60 28.11 -11.18
N GLN A 148 9.27 28.28 -10.05
CA GLN A 148 10.73 28.18 -9.94
C GLN A 148 11.17 26.72 -10.00
N LEU A 149 10.48 25.84 -9.27
CA LEU A 149 10.70 24.39 -9.32
C LEU A 149 10.06 23.72 -10.55
N LYS A 150 9.35 24.49 -11.38
CA LYS A 150 8.58 24.00 -12.54
C LYS A 150 7.71 22.81 -12.14
N ARG A 151 6.98 22.91 -11.03
CA ARG A 151 6.26 21.78 -10.46
C ARG A 151 4.83 22.17 -10.11
N THR A 152 3.89 21.23 -10.29
CA THR A 152 2.58 21.32 -9.66
C THR A 152 2.38 20.13 -8.73
N GLU A 153 1.93 20.39 -7.52
CA GLU A 153 1.64 19.38 -6.51
C GLU A 153 0.17 19.47 -6.13
N LEU A 154 -0.60 18.44 -6.47
CA LEU A 154 -1.94 18.22 -5.96
C LEU A 154 -1.83 17.27 -4.79
N ARG A 155 -2.37 17.68 -3.65
CA ARG A 155 -2.33 16.90 -2.43
C ARG A 155 -3.72 16.72 -1.84
N ARG A 156 -3.99 15.53 -1.32
CA ARG A 156 -5.25 15.16 -0.67
C ARG A 156 -4.96 14.36 0.60
N VAL A 157 -5.83 14.50 1.59
CA VAL A 157 -5.71 13.82 2.87
C VAL A 157 -7.10 13.45 3.38
N GLY A 158 -7.22 12.32 4.07
CA GLY A 158 -8.49 11.88 4.63
C GLY A 158 -8.35 10.92 5.80
N LYS A 159 -9.43 10.75 6.55
CA LYS A 159 -9.48 9.87 7.73
C LYS A 159 -9.94 8.47 7.32
N ILE A 160 -9.49 7.48 8.08
CA ILE A 160 -9.97 6.11 7.96
C ILE A 160 -10.74 5.81 9.24
N LYS A 161 -12.02 5.41 9.08
CA LYS A 161 -12.90 5.06 10.21
C LYS A 161 -13.13 3.55 10.25
N GLY A 162 -13.29 3.01 11.46
CA GLY A 162 -13.73 1.62 11.67
C GLY A 162 -12.69 0.54 11.40
N ARG A 163 -11.44 0.89 11.06
CA ARG A 163 -10.30 -0.02 10.97
C ARG A 163 -9.41 0.11 12.21
N SER A 164 -8.84 -1.00 12.68
CA SER A 164 -8.12 -1.04 13.95
C SER A 164 -6.72 -0.42 13.85
N GLY A 165 -6.00 -0.67 12.75
CA GLY A 165 -4.63 -0.21 12.54
C GLY A 165 -4.52 1.04 11.66
N ALA A 166 -5.21 1.07 10.52
CA ALA A 166 -5.18 2.21 9.59
C ALA A 166 -5.90 3.47 10.16
N ALA A 167 -5.22 4.62 10.15
CA ALA A 167 -5.68 5.86 10.79
C ALA A 167 -6.08 6.96 9.80
N TYR A 168 -5.23 7.22 8.81
CA TYR A 168 -5.46 8.23 7.79
C TYR A 168 -4.73 7.87 6.51
N TRP A 169 -5.07 8.57 5.43
CA TRP A 169 -4.39 8.45 4.15
C TRP A 169 -3.96 9.81 3.63
N GLN A 170 -2.87 9.82 2.87
CA GLN A 170 -2.44 10.95 2.07
C GLN A 170 -2.25 10.51 0.63
N ALA A 171 -2.54 11.40 -0.31
CA ALA A 171 -2.34 11.14 -1.71
C ALA A 171 -1.75 12.37 -2.39
N TRP A 172 -0.77 12.15 -3.26
CA TRP A 172 -0.09 13.19 -4.01
C TRP A 172 -0.16 12.89 -5.50
N ALA A 173 -0.31 13.94 -6.30
CA ALA A 173 0.01 13.94 -7.71
C ALA A 173 0.98 15.08 -7.96
N ILE A 174 2.20 14.74 -8.34
CA ILE A 174 3.28 15.68 -8.63
C ILE A 174 3.46 15.69 -10.13
N ARG A 175 3.45 16.87 -10.72
CA ARG A 175 3.78 17.11 -12.12
C ARG A 175 5.05 17.91 -12.21
N ASP A 176 6.08 17.32 -12.79
CA ASP A 176 7.24 18.05 -13.28
C ASP A 176 6.92 18.67 -14.65
N LYS A 177 7.17 19.96 -14.80
CA LYS A 177 6.99 20.77 -16.02
C LYS A 177 8.33 21.06 -16.72
N SER A 178 9.39 20.35 -16.33
CA SER A 178 10.66 20.35 -17.06
C SER A 178 10.49 19.77 -18.48
N GLU A 179 11.53 19.92 -19.31
CA GLU A 179 11.54 19.40 -20.69
C GLU A 179 11.29 17.88 -20.74
N PHE A 180 11.74 17.15 -19.72
CA PHE A 180 11.52 15.71 -19.54
C PHE A 180 10.49 15.44 -18.44
N GLY A 181 9.60 16.39 -18.20
CA GLY A 181 8.67 16.37 -17.09
C GLY A 181 7.72 15.18 -17.17
N HIS A 182 7.47 14.59 -16.02
CA HIS A 182 6.59 13.43 -15.85
C HIS A 182 5.61 13.72 -14.71
N SER A 183 4.67 12.79 -14.51
CA SER A 183 3.79 12.81 -13.36
C SER A 183 4.09 11.64 -12.43
N THR A 184 4.03 11.88 -11.13
CA THR A 184 4.20 10.87 -10.09
C THR A 184 2.96 10.90 -9.21
N TYR A 185 2.34 9.74 -8.99
CA TYR A 185 1.17 9.59 -8.15
C TYR A 185 1.51 8.71 -6.97
N THR A 186 1.22 9.17 -5.76
CA THR A 186 1.42 8.38 -4.54
C THR A 186 0.14 8.33 -3.73
N VAL A 187 -0.10 7.19 -3.09
CA VAL A 187 -1.16 7.02 -2.07
C VAL A 187 -0.54 6.28 -0.90
N THR A 188 -0.54 6.91 0.26
CA THR A 188 0.01 6.34 1.49
C THR A 188 -1.08 6.20 2.54
N VAL A 189 -1.16 5.02 3.14
CA VAL A 189 -1.97 4.76 4.34
C VAL A 189 -1.05 4.64 5.55
N TYR A 190 -1.38 5.36 6.61
CA TYR A 190 -0.60 5.39 7.85
C TYR A 190 -1.36 4.68 8.99
N THR A 191 -0.63 3.99 9.86
CA THR A 191 -1.19 3.56 11.16
C THR A 191 -1.25 4.70 12.15
N LYS A 192 -1.94 4.48 13.28
CA LYS A 192 -1.92 5.37 14.45
C LYS A 192 -0.52 5.59 15.03
N ASP A 193 0.33 4.57 14.98
CA ASP A 193 1.69 4.65 15.51
C ASP A 193 2.67 5.23 14.48
N GLY A 194 2.39 5.01 13.19
CA GLY A 194 3.10 5.65 12.08
C GLY A 194 2.82 7.15 11.89
N ILE A 195 1.85 7.70 12.65
CA ILE A 195 1.52 9.13 12.64
C ILE A 195 2.72 10.00 13.06
N GLY A 196 3.57 9.50 13.96
CA GLY A 196 4.60 10.22 14.72
C GLY A 196 5.24 11.45 14.07
N ASP A 197 6.52 11.35 13.69
CA ASP A 197 7.29 12.49 13.15
C ASP A 197 6.97 12.77 11.66
N ASN A 198 6.23 11.89 10.99
CA ASN A 198 5.96 11.94 9.55
C ASN A 198 4.69 12.70 9.16
N ILE A 199 3.86 13.13 10.12
CA ILE A 199 2.69 13.97 9.80
C ILE A 199 3.10 15.43 9.63
N ASP A 200 3.00 15.95 8.40
CA ASP A 200 3.28 17.37 8.17
C ASP A 200 2.15 18.30 8.60
N ASP A 201 2.41 19.61 8.55
CA ASP A 201 1.50 20.66 9.06
C ASP A 201 0.14 20.65 8.37
N PHE A 202 0.10 20.37 7.07
CA PHE A 202 -1.15 20.34 6.33
C PHE A 202 -2.02 19.16 6.77
N ALA A 203 -1.46 17.95 6.82
CA ALA A 203 -2.20 16.79 7.27
C ALA A 203 -2.60 16.90 8.75
N SER A 204 -1.70 17.36 9.60
CA SER A 204 -1.97 17.62 11.03
C SER A 204 -3.15 18.59 11.19
N SER A 205 -3.13 19.71 10.48
CA SER A 205 -4.21 20.72 10.52
C SER A 205 -5.54 20.18 10.02
N LYS A 206 -5.57 19.48 8.89
CA LYS A 206 -6.82 18.97 8.29
C LYS A 206 -7.41 17.78 9.04
N LEU A 207 -6.56 16.96 9.64
CA LEU A 207 -6.99 15.78 10.39
C LEU A 207 -7.23 16.07 11.88
N GLY A 208 -6.74 17.20 12.40
CA GLY A 208 -6.81 17.53 13.82
C GLY A 208 -5.96 16.58 14.66
N ILE A 209 -4.82 16.14 14.11
CA ILE A 209 -3.90 15.20 14.76
C ILE A 209 -2.69 16.02 15.23
N PRO A 210 -2.42 16.13 16.54
CA PRO A 210 -1.28 16.89 17.03
C PRO A 210 0.03 16.22 16.59
N LYS A 211 1.00 17.02 16.13
CA LYS A 211 2.38 16.55 15.94
C LYS A 211 2.93 16.10 17.29
N THR A 212 3.43 14.88 17.38
CA THR A 212 4.30 14.51 18.49
C THR A 212 5.59 15.28 18.34
N THR A 213 5.76 16.34 19.13
CA THR A 213 7.08 16.96 19.30
C THR A 213 7.85 16.03 20.21
N LYS A 214 8.88 15.35 19.68
CA LYS A 214 9.86 14.68 20.50
C LYS A 214 10.36 15.71 21.53
N PRO A 215 10.30 15.46 22.85
CA PRO A 215 10.92 16.36 23.80
C PRO A 215 12.40 16.48 23.42
N ALA A 216 12.91 17.71 23.32
CA ALA A 216 14.32 17.95 23.05
C ALA A 216 15.15 17.11 24.02
N ASN A 217 15.99 16.23 23.50
CA ASN A 217 16.85 15.42 24.35
C ASN A 217 17.83 16.39 25.02
N PRO A 218 17.96 16.41 26.36
CA PRO A 218 18.88 17.33 27.05
C PRO A 218 20.33 17.19 26.57
N ASP A 219 20.67 16.05 25.95
CA ASP A 219 22.00 15.74 25.42
C ASP A 219 22.30 16.38 24.04
N GLU A 220 21.34 17.06 23.39
CA GLU A 220 21.58 17.81 22.14
C GLU A 220 21.89 19.31 22.37
N ILE A 221 21.92 19.78 23.62
CA ILE A 221 22.19 21.19 23.99
C ILE A 221 23.58 21.36 24.63
N LEU A 222 24.57 20.54 24.25
CA LEU A 222 25.97 20.72 24.69
C LEU A 222 26.95 20.76 23.52
#